data_AF-A0A9X3S454-F1
#
_entry.id   AF-A0A9X3S454-F1
#
_cell.length_a   1.000
_cell.length_b   1.000
_cell.length_c   1.000
_cell.angle_alpha   90.00
_cell.angle_beta   90.00
_cell.angle_gamma   90.00
#
_symmetry.space_group_name_H-M   'P 1'
#
loop_
_entity.id
_entity.type
_entity.pdbx_description
1 polymer ?
#
loop_
_entity_poly.entity_id
_entity_poly.type
_entity_poly.pdbx_seq_one_letter_code
_entity_poly.pdbx_strand_id
1 'polypeptide(L)'
;MSDADVRRVHAAVRALRDRLDELDTVEIAVAEYDAALADIEYRRVALQERRQELRTRLSAERLPRAGAGGPRPRGRRGRDGIGKPAPVARQNRRPTGDAAIRRRRTKTLINRFAHAWEIDDERLAEINRLADDRSRPLGEMLALLDWDAIDRPLPGGESESAHTRRVSEWREALEEAQGRLSSDVRSRERQFHKVLALWERWRARDGWQEFLTDARTAKHDEVDELNREIASLEQRLREVPR
;
A
#
# COMPACT_ATOMS: atom_id res chain seq x y z
N MET A 1 2.81 -3.00 -37.38
CA MET A 1 2.78 -2.76 -35.92
C MET A 1 4.10 -3.26 -35.37
N SER A 2 4.77 -2.52 -34.47
CA SER A 2 6.10 -2.93 -34.01
C SER A 2 5.99 -3.90 -32.83
N ASP A 3 6.58 -5.09 -32.96
CA ASP A 3 6.68 -6.08 -31.87
C ASP A 3 7.34 -5.47 -30.61
N ALA A 4 8.19 -4.46 -30.81
CA ALA A 4 8.83 -3.71 -29.73
C ALA A 4 7.83 -2.96 -28.82
N ASP A 5 6.68 -2.54 -29.34
CA ASP A 5 5.66 -1.84 -28.54
C ASP A 5 4.92 -2.83 -27.63
N VAL A 6 4.51 -3.98 -28.17
CA VAL A 6 3.83 -5.03 -27.39
C VAL A 6 4.75 -5.57 -26.30
N ARG A 7 6.04 -5.81 -26.64
CA ARG A 7 7.05 -6.25 -25.66
C ARG A 7 7.25 -5.26 -24.53
N ARG A 8 7.24 -3.95 -24.83
CA ARG A 8 7.37 -2.88 -23.84
C ARG A 8 6.19 -2.84 -22.88
N VAL A 9 4.96 -2.92 -23.42
CA VAL A 9 3.74 -2.97 -22.60
C VAL A 9 3.75 -4.22 -21.73
N HIS A 10 4.09 -5.38 -22.28
CA HIS A 10 4.22 -6.63 -21.54
C HIS A 10 5.17 -6.51 -20.34
N ALA A 11 6.40 -6.02 -20.57
CA ALA A 11 7.38 -5.80 -19.52
C ALA A 11 6.89 -4.79 -18.47
N ALA A 12 6.22 -3.71 -18.90
CA ALA A 12 5.66 -2.72 -17.99
C ALA A 12 4.55 -3.29 -17.09
N VAL A 13 3.65 -4.12 -17.63
CA VAL A 13 2.61 -4.80 -16.84
C VAL A 13 3.23 -5.74 -15.81
N ARG A 14 4.25 -6.52 -16.20
CA ARG A 14 4.97 -7.41 -15.28
C ARG A 14 5.63 -6.62 -14.14
N ALA A 15 6.38 -5.57 -14.45
CA ALA A 15 7.00 -4.72 -13.43
C ALA A 15 5.99 -4.05 -12.49
N LEU A 16 4.81 -3.64 -13.00
CA LEU A 16 3.75 -3.08 -12.16
C LEU A 16 3.11 -4.12 -11.23
N ARG A 17 2.99 -5.37 -11.66
CA ARG A 17 2.52 -6.47 -10.81
C ARG A 17 3.53 -6.76 -9.71
N ASP A 18 4.79 -6.93 -10.06
CA ASP A 18 5.87 -7.13 -9.09
C ASP A 18 5.87 -6.00 -8.05
N ARG A 19 5.68 -4.75 -8.49
CA ARG A 19 5.58 -3.61 -7.58
C ARG A 19 4.32 -3.63 -6.69
N LEU A 20 3.19 -4.13 -7.16
CA LEU A 20 2.00 -4.30 -6.31
C LEU A 20 2.22 -5.37 -5.26
N ASP A 21 2.83 -6.49 -5.63
CA ASP A 21 3.14 -7.57 -4.69
C ASP A 21 4.10 -7.06 -3.60
N GLU A 22 5.10 -6.25 -3.97
CA GLU A 22 5.94 -5.54 -3.01
C GLU A 22 5.13 -4.61 -2.09
N LEU A 23 4.21 -3.82 -2.64
CA LEU A 23 3.40 -2.90 -1.84
C LEU A 23 2.42 -3.61 -0.91
N ASP A 24 1.95 -4.81 -1.25
CA ASP A 24 1.12 -5.63 -0.36
C ASP A 24 1.96 -6.13 0.83
N THR A 25 3.26 -6.40 0.66
CA THR A 25 4.14 -6.70 1.81
C THR A 25 4.38 -5.48 2.71
N VAL A 26 4.35 -4.26 2.16
CA VAL A 26 4.39 -3.02 2.97
C VAL A 26 3.16 -2.93 3.87
N GLU A 27 1.97 -3.25 3.34
CA GLU A 27 0.73 -3.23 4.12
C GLU A 27 0.79 -4.16 5.33
N ILE A 28 1.29 -5.38 5.13
CA ILE A 28 1.49 -6.36 6.21
C ILE A 28 2.51 -5.84 7.22
N ALA A 29 3.66 -5.33 6.76
CA ALA A 29 4.70 -4.79 7.62
C ALA A 29 4.21 -3.59 8.45
N VAL A 30 3.42 -2.70 7.87
CA VAL A 30 2.82 -1.57 8.58
C VAL A 30 1.85 -2.06 9.65
N ALA A 31 0.99 -3.03 9.33
CA ALA A 31 0.06 -3.60 10.30
C ALA A 31 0.79 -4.27 11.48
N GLU A 32 1.88 -4.99 11.21
CA GLU A 32 2.71 -5.60 12.24
C GLU A 32 3.45 -4.57 13.09
N TYR A 33 3.99 -3.51 12.47
CA TYR A 33 4.66 -2.41 13.15
C TYR A 33 3.69 -1.66 14.08
N ASP A 34 2.52 -1.29 13.57
CA ASP A 34 1.50 -0.59 14.34
C ASP A 34 1.02 -1.45 15.52
N ALA A 35 0.80 -2.75 15.30
CA ALA A 35 0.44 -3.69 16.36
C ALA A 35 1.56 -3.83 17.42
N ALA A 36 2.82 -3.89 16.98
CA ALA A 36 3.98 -4.03 17.86
C ALA A 36 4.21 -2.82 18.77
N LEU A 37 3.77 -1.62 18.36
CA LEU A 37 4.00 -0.37 19.08
C LEU A 37 2.74 0.23 19.71
N ALA A 38 1.56 -0.34 19.47
CA ALA A 38 0.28 0.22 19.89
C ALA A 38 0.21 0.58 21.39
N ASP A 39 0.64 -0.34 22.28
CA ASP A 39 0.63 -0.11 23.72
C ASP A 39 1.61 1.00 24.15
N ILE A 40 2.81 1.03 23.55
CA ILE A 40 3.83 2.02 23.87
C ILE A 40 3.38 3.41 23.42
N GLU A 41 2.79 3.51 22.22
CA GLU A 41 2.28 4.77 21.69
C GLU A 41 1.06 5.26 22.50
N TYR A 42 0.18 4.36 22.92
CA TYR A 42 -0.93 4.70 23.83
C TYR A 42 -0.42 5.31 25.14
N ARG A 43 0.55 4.65 25.80
CA ARG A 43 1.18 5.16 27.02
C ARG A 43 1.85 6.51 26.80
N ARG A 44 2.60 6.66 25.71
CA ARG A 44 3.28 7.91 25.32
C ARG A 44 2.31 9.08 25.18
N VAL A 45 1.18 8.89 24.50
CA VAL A 45 0.14 9.93 24.34
C VAL A 45 -0.43 10.33 25.69
N ALA A 46 -0.80 9.37 26.54
CA ALA A 46 -1.32 9.64 27.88
C ALA A 46 -0.32 10.43 28.76
N LEU A 47 0.98 10.09 28.68
CA LEU A 47 2.03 10.82 29.38
C LEU A 47 2.22 12.23 28.81
N GLN A 48 2.13 12.44 27.50
CA GLN A 48 2.21 13.78 26.91
C GLN A 48 1.07 14.68 27.38
N GLU A 49 -0.15 14.15 27.44
CA GLU A 49 -1.32 14.86 27.98
C GLU A 49 -1.11 15.21 29.46
N ARG A 50 -0.66 14.25 30.27
CA ARG A 50 -0.35 14.47 31.68
C ARG A 50 0.73 15.52 31.90
N ARG A 51 1.82 15.46 31.12
CA ARG A 51 2.88 16.47 31.13
C ARG A 51 2.32 17.86 30.84
N GLN A 52 1.46 17.99 29.83
CA GLN A 52 0.87 19.27 29.45
C GLN A 52 -0.07 19.82 30.54
N GLU A 53 -0.85 18.95 31.18
CA GLU A 53 -1.68 19.30 32.35
C GLU A 53 -0.81 19.87 33.49
N LEU A 54 0.25 19.16 33.87
CA LEU A 54 1.16 19.57 34.95
C LEU A 54 1.86 20.88 34.65
N ARG A 55 2.34 21.09 33.42
CA ARG A 55 2.93 22.36 32.98
C ARG A 55 1.92 23.51 33.13
N THR A 56 0.68 23.30 32.69
CA THR A 56 -0.40 24.30 32.79
C THR A 56 -0.70 24.66 34.25
N ARG A 57 -0.76 23.67 35.15
CA ARG A 57 -0.95 23.88 36.59
C ARG A 57 0.20 24.66 37.22
N LEU A 58 1.45 24.28 36.91
CA LEU A 58 2.63 24.94 37.45
C LEU A 58 2.69 26.42 37.01
N SER A 59 2.28 26.71 35.78
CA SER A 59 2.15 28.09 35.29
C SER A 59 1.06 28.87 36.04
N ALA A 60 -0.07 28.25 36.36
CA ALA A 60 -1.16 28.89 37.09
C ALA A 60 -0.81 29.20 38.56
N GLU A 61 -0.06 28.33 39.23
CA GLU A 61 0.35 28.52 40.63
C GLU A 61 1.51 29.52 40.79
N ARG A 62 2.33 29.73 39.75
CA ARG A 62 3.46 30.69 39.77
C ARG A 62 3.07 32.14 39.44
N LEU A 63 1.84 32.39 38.98
CA LEU A 63 1.35 33.74 38.73
C LEU A 63 0.71 34.30 40.01
N PRO A 64 1.13 35.49 40.50
CA PRO A 64 0.44 36.13 41.61
C PRO A 64 -1.02 36.38 41.19
N ARG A 65 -1.98 36.08 42.08
CA ARG A 65 -3.40 36.44 41.93
C ARG A 65 -3.53 37.97 41.89
N ALA A 66 -3.25 38.58 40.73
CA ALA A 66 -3.74 39.89 40.40
C ALA A 66 -5.20 39.76 39.96
N GLY A 67 -6.08 40.48 40.65
CA GLY A 67 -7.52 40.43 40.41
C GLY A 67 -7.94 40.91 39.02
N ALA A 68 -9.16 40.50 38.68
CA ALA A 68 -10.08 41.08 37.72
C ALA A 68 -9.74 41.03 36.21
N GLY A 69 -10.63 40.32 35.49
CA GLY A 69 -11.23 40.83 34.25
C GLY A 69 -10.36 40.86 32.99
N GLY A 70 -10.36 39.75 32.24
CA GLY A 70 -9.88 39.72 30.85
C GLY A 70 -10.77 38.82 30.00
N PRO A 71 -11.20 39.25 28.80
CA PRO A 71 -12.28 38.61 28.06
C PRO A 71 -11.87 37.25 27.49
N ARG A 72 -12.86 36.36 27.41
CA ARG A 72 -12.77 35.04 26.75
C ARG A 72 -12.14 35.19 25.35
N PRO A 73 -11.12 34.39 25.00
CA PRO A 73 -10.67 34.33 23.62
C PRO A 73 -11.79 33.74 22.77
N ARG A 74 -12.26 34.53 21.79
CA ARG A 74 -13.18 34.10 20.75
C ARG A 74 -12.58 32.90 20.02
N GLY A 75 -13.33 31.80 20.02
CA GLY A 75 -13.03 30.61 19.24
C GLY A 75 -12.79 30.96 17.79
N ARG A 76 -11.61 30.61 17.28
CA ARG A 76 -11.28 30.70 15.87
C ARG A 76 -10.84 29.32 15.40
N ARG A 77 -11.60 28.82 14.43
CA ARG A 77 -11.28 27.75 13.46
C ARG A 77 -11.23 26.32 13.99
N GLY A 78 -12.41 25.72 14.12
CA GLY A 78 -12.61 24.31 13.78
C GLY A 78 -12.51 24.18 12.25
N ARG A 79 -11.29 23.92 11.79
CA ARG A 79 -10.95 23.66 10.41
C ARG A 79 -11.22 22.17 10.12
N ASP A 80 -11.95 21.97 9.04
CA ASP A 80 -12.00 20.81 8.15
C ASP A 80 -12.19 19.44 8.82
N GLY A 81 -13.44 18.98 8.76
CA GLY A 81 -13.79 17.58 8.97
C GLY A 81 -12.85 16.70 8.18
N ILE A 82 -12.20 15.77 8.89
CA ILE A 82 -11.45 14.67 8.31
C ILE A 82 -12.46 13.85 7.51
N GLY A 83 -12.53 14.16 6.22
CA GLY A 83 -13.18 13.32 5.23
C GLY A 83 -12.50 11.96 5.31
N LYS A 84 -13.23 10.97 5.85
CA LYS A 84 -12.88 9.57 5.63
C LYS A 84 -12.65 9.43 4.11
N PRO A 85 -11.52 8.87 3.65
CA PRO A 85 -11.42 8.51 2.26
C PRO A 85 -12.60 7.58 1.98
N ALA A 86 -13.51 8.02 1.11
CA ALA A 86 -14.55 7.16 0.61
C ALA A 86 -13.86 5.92 0.04
N PRO A 87 -14.34 4.70 0.34
CA PRO A 87 -13.82 3.51 -0.33
C PRO A 87 -13.90 3.79 -1.82
N VAL A 88 -12.75 3.75 -2.49
CA VAL A 88 -12.65 3.91 -3.94
C VAL A 88 -13.60 2.86 -4.50
N ALA A 89 -14.74 3.31 -5.01
CA ALA A 89 -15.69 2.41 -5.64
C ALA A 89 -14.94 1.78 -6.80
N ARG A 90 -14.55 0.50 -6.64
CA ARG A 90 -14.11 -0.35 -7.74
C ARG A 90 -15.20 -0.20 -8.79
N GLN A 91 -14.92 0.54 -9.85
CA GLN A 91 -15.81 0.62 -11.00
C GLN A 91 -15.82 -0.77 -11.60
N ASN A 92 -16.69 -1.63 -11.06
CA ASN A 92 -17.08 -2.89 -11.65
C ASN A 92 -17.89 -2.55 -12.89
N ARG A 93 -17.21 -2.07 -13.94
CA ARG A 93 -17.74 -2.14 -15.29
C ARG A 93 -17.97 -3.62 -15.53
N ARG A 94 -19.23 -4.05 -15.48
CA ARG A 94 -19.61 -5.39 -15.88
C ARG A 94 -19.02 -5.60 -17.28
N PRO A 95 -18.20 -6.64 -17.50
CA PRO A 95 -17.71 -6.93 -18.83
C PRO A 95 -18.92 -7.06 -19.75
N THR A 96 -18.92 -6.29 -20.86
CA THR A 96 -19.79 -6.58 -22.00
C THR A 96 -19.61 -8.05 -22.38
N GLY A 97 -20.64 -8.71 -22.89
CA GLY A 97 -20.63 -10.17 -23.13
C GLY A 97 -19.37 -10.69 -23.85
N ASP A 98 -18.78 -9.86 -24.70
CA ASP A 98 -17.54 -10.12 -25.42
C ASP A 98 -16.29 -10.28 -24.55
N ALA A 99 -16.16 -9.56 -23.43
CA ALA A 99 -14.98 -9.63 -22.57
C ALA A 99 -14.90 -10.96 -21.79
N ALA A 100 -16.05 -11.51 -21.35
CA ALA A 100 -16.09 -12.84 -20.72
C ALA A 100 -15.73 -13.95 -21.72
N ILE A 101 -16.19 -13.81 -22.97
CA ILE A 101 -15.88 -14.75 -24.06
C ILE A 101 -14.39 -14.71 -24.39
N ARG A 102 -13.81 -13.51 -24.58
CA ARG A 102 -12.37 -13.33 -24.84
C ARG A 102 -11.51 -13.95 -23.74
N ARG A 103 -11.87 -13.72 -22.48
CA ARG A 103 -11.19 -14.32 -21.32
C ARG A 103 -11.25 -15.84 -21.34
N ARG A 104 -12.43 -16.42 -21.52
CA ARG A 104 -12.59 -17.89 -21.59
C ARG A 104 -11.78 -18.48 -22.76
N ARG A 105 -11.83 -17.86 -23.94
CA ARG A 105 -11.05 -18.28 -25.12
C ARG A 105 -9.55 -18.25 -24.83
N THR A 106 -9.07 -17.16 -24.22
CA THR A 106 -7.65 -17.00 -23.86
C THR A 106 -7.23 -18.03 -22.81
N LYS A 107 -8.04 -18.26 -21.78
CA LYS A 107 -7.81 -19.32 -20.77
C LYS A 107 -7.70 -20.70 -21.41
N THR A 108 -8.66 -21.06 -22.27
CA THR A 108 -8.63 -22.35 -22.99
C THR A 108 -7.38 -22.50 -23.85
N LEU A 109 -6.98 -21.43 -24.54
CA LEU A 109 -5.80 -21.41 -25.38
C LEU A 109 -4.53 -21.60 -24.54
N ILE A 110 -4.37 -20.87 -23.44
CA ILE A 110 -3.22 -21.02 -22.55
C ILE A 110 -3.16 -22.43 -21.97
N ASN A 111 -4.27 -22.95 -21.43
CA ASN A 111 -4.28 -24.32 -20.88
C ASN A 111 -3.96 -25.38 -21.94
N ARG A 112 -4.39 -25.17 -23.20
CA ARG A 112 -4.09 -26.09 -24.30
C ARG A 112 -2.60 -26.12 -24.66
N PHE A 113 -1.91 -24.97 -24.56
CA PHE A 113 -0.52 -24.83 -24.96
C PHE A 113 0.45 -24.67 -23.79
N ALA A 114 0.00 -24.86 -22.54
CA ALA A 114 0.80 -24.65 -21.34
C ALA A 114 2.13 -25.43 -21.38
N HIS A 115 2.08 -26.70 -21.80
CA HIS A 115 3.28 -27.52 -21.97
C HIS A 115 4.19 -26.99 -23.09
N ALA A 116 3.64 -26.53 -24.21
CA ALA A 116 4.43 -26.01 -25.33
C ALA A 116 5.09 -24.66 -25.02
N TRP A 117 4.58 -23.96 -24.00
CA TRP A 117 5.09 -22.70 -23.50
C TRP A 117 5.84 -22.83 -22.19
N GLU A 118 6.13 -24.06 -21.76
CA GLU A 118 6.91 -24.35 -20.55
C GLU A 118 6.34 -23.66 -19.29
N ILE A 119 5.01 -23.53 -19.22
CA ILE A 119 4.32 -22.93 -18.08
C ILE A 119 4.27 -23.98 -16.96
N ASP A 120 4.93 -23.68 -15.84
CA ASP A 120 4.89 -24.50 -14.64
C ASP A 120 3.49 -24.51 -13.98
N ASP A 121 3.23 -25.51 -13.14
CA ASP A 121 1.91 -25.74 -12.52
C ASP A 121 1.46 -24.58 -11.62
N GLU A 122 2.39 -23.92 -10.94
CA GLU A 122 2.10 -22.80 -10.04
C GLU A 122 1.63 -21.57 -10.81
N ARG A 123 2.38 -21.21 -11.86
CA ARG A 123 2.04 -20.13 -12.78
C ARG A 123 0.75 -20.42 -13.53
N LEU A 124 0.51 -21.67 -13.94
CA LEU A 124 -0.74 -22.06 -14.58
C LEU A 124 -1.93 -21.95 -13.62
N ALA A 125 -1.76 -22.32 -12.35
CA ALA A 125 -2.79 -22.14 -11.32
C ALA A 125 -3.10 -20.65 -11.08
N GLU A 126 -2.08 -19.79 -11.05
CA GLU A 126 -2.26 -18.33 -10.96
C GLU A 126 -3.00 -17.75 -12.18
N ILE A 127 -2.58 -18.13 -13.39
CA ILE A 127 -3.26 -17.78 -14.63
C ILE A 127 -4.74 -18.16 -14.56
N ASN A 128 -5.06 -19.38 -14.13
CA ASN A 128 -6.43 -19.85 -14.02
C ASN A 128 -7.24 -19.07 -12.97
N ARG A 129 -6.64 -18.72 -11.83
CA ARG A 129 -7.26 -17.87 -10.80
C ARG A 129 -7.58 -16.47 -11.36
N LEU A 130 -6.63 -15.83 -12.03
CA LEU A 130 -6.83 -14.52 -12.66
C LEU A 130 -7.87 -14.60 -13.78
N ALA A 131 -7.89 -15.70 -14.54
CA ALA A 131 -8.87 -15.94 -15.59
C ALA A 131 -10.29 -16.14 -15.06
N ASP A 132 -10.47 -16.57 -13.80
CA ASP A 132 -11.78 -16.71 -13.18
C ASP A 132 -12.23 -15.43 -12.45
N ASP A 133 -11.28 -14.58 -12.04
CA ASP A 133 -11.55 -13.27 -11.45
C ASP A 133 -11.96 -12.24 -12.52
N ARG A 134 -13.28 -12.05 -12.67
CA ARG A 134 -13.87 -11.08 -13.61
C ARG A 134 -13.59 -9.63 -13.25
N SER A 135 -13.15 -9.35 -12.03
CA SER A 135 -12.88 -7.99 -11.59
C SER A 135 -11.52 -7.49 -12.05
N ARG A 136 -10.61 -8.38 -12.46
CA ARG A 136 -9.26 -8.04 -12.95
C ARG A 136 -9.23 -7.91 -14.46
N PRO A 137 -8.38 -7.05 -15.06
CA PRO A 137 -8.13 -6.99 -16.49
C PRO A 137 -7.51 -8.29 -17.02
N LEU A 138 -7.74 -8.60 -18.29
CA LEU A 138 -7.20 -9.82 -18.93
C LEU A 138 -5.66 -9.77 -19.05
N GLY A 139 -5.11 -8.57 -19.27
CA GLY A 139 -3.67 -8.37 -19.43
C GLY A 139 -2.84 -8.78 -18.21
N GLU A 140 -3.41 -8.77 -17.01
CA GLU A 140 -2.72 -9.27 -15.80
C GLU A 140 -2.35 -10.76 -15.93
N MET A 141 -3.25 -11.57 -16.49
CA MET A 141 -2.99 -12.99 -16.75
C MET A 141 -1.98 -13.17 -17.88
N LEU A 142 -2.07 -12.34 -18.93
CA LEU A 142 -1.14 -12.40 -20.07
C LEU A 142 0.29 -12.03 -19.66
N ALA A 143 0.47 -11.15 -18.68
CA ALA A 143 1.78 -10.76 -18.18
C ALA A 143 2.52 -11.86 -17.40
N LEU A 144 1.84 -12.95 -17.05
CA LEU A 144 2.47 -14.14 -16.48
C LEU A 144 3.09 -15.04 -17.56
N LEU A 145 2.71 -14.85 -18.83
CA LEU A 145 3.31 -15.60 -19.93
C LEU A 145 4.71 -15.05 -20.21
N ASP A 146 5.63 -15.92 -20.62
CA ASP A 146 6.90 -15.45 -21.18
C ASP A 146 6.67 -14.84 -22.57
N TRP A 147 7.55 -13.91 -22.96
CA TRP A 147 7.40 -13.15 -24.20
C TRP A 147 7.23 -14.06 -25.43
N ASP A 148 7.95 -15.16 -25.47
CA ASP A 148 7.90 -16.14 -26.56
C ASP A 148 6.50 -16.73 -26.76
N ALA A 149 5.69 -16.87 -25.70
CA ALA A 149 4.32 -17.37 -25.79
C ALA A 149 3.35 -16.34 -26.40
N ILE A 150 3.70 -15.05 -26.33
CA ILE A 150 2.93 -13.95 -26.94
C ILE A 150 3.32 -13.81 -28.41
N ASP A 151 4.62 -13.73 -28.67
CA ASP A 151 5.22 -13.35 -29.94
C ASP A 151 5.20 -14.45 -30.99
N ARG A 152 5.29 -15.72 -30.59
CA ARG A 152 5.34 -16.82 -31.56
C ARG A 152 3.95 -17.22 -32.04
N PRO A 153 3.82 -17.68 -33.30
CA PRO A 153 2.61 -18.35 -33.76
C PRO A 153 2.28 -19.58 -32.91
N LEU A 154 1.00 -19.89 -32.76
CA LEU A 154 0.58 -21.07 -31.99
C LEU A 154 1.12 -22.36 -32.61
N PRO A 155 1.54 -23.34 -31.79
CA PRO A 155 1.88 -24.67 -32.26
C PRO A 155 0.69 -25.29 -33.03
N GLY A 156 0.94 -25.81 -34.23
CA GLY A 156 -0.09 -26.45 -35.07
C GLY A 156 -0.60 -25.60 -36.24
N GLY A 157 0.10 -24.53 -36.63
CA GLY A 157 -0.12 -23.83 -37.91
C GLY A 157 -1.11 -22.67 -37.84
N GLU A 158 -0.93 -21.77 -36.86
CA GLU A 158 -1.65 -20.49 -36.83
C GLU A 158 -1.35 -19.67 -38.11
N SER A 159 -2.39 -19.22 -38.81
CA SER A 159 -2.20 -18.33 -39.96
C SER A 159 -1.66 -16.98 -39.52
N GLU A 160 -0.89 -16.31 -40.38
CA GLU A 160 -0.32 -14.98 -40.10
C GLU A 160 -1.41 -13.95 -39.70
N SER A 161 -2.56 -13.99 -40.37
CA SER A 161 -3.71 -13.13 -40.04
C SER A 161 -4.31 -13.44 -38.66
N ALA A 162 -4.37 -14.70 -38.26
CA ALA A 162 -4.88 -15.11 -36.94
C ALA A 162 -3.89 -14.73 -35.83
N HIS A 163 -2.59 -14.92 -36.09
CA HIS A 163 -1.50 -14.52 -35.23
C HIS A 163 -1.53 -13.00 -34.98
N THR A 164 -1.56 -12.21 -36.05
CA THR A 164 -1.62 -10.74 -35.97
C THR A 164 -2.84 -10.26 -35.16
N ARG A 165 -4.00 -10.86 -35.41
CA ARG A 165 -5.22 -10.55 -34.64
C ARG A 165 -5.06 -10.88 -33.16
N ARG A 166 -4.55 -12.08 -32.82
CA ARG A 166 -4.34 -12.50 -31.43
C ARG A 166 -3.38 -11.56 -30.71
N VAL A 167 -2.23 -11.26 -31.30
CA VAL A 167 -1.25 -10.33 -30.74
C VAL A 167 -1.85 -8.94 -30.53
N SER A 168 -2.66 -8.45 -31.48
CA SER A 168 -3.35 -7.16 -31.33
C SER A 168 -4.37 -7.16 -30.18
N GLU A 169 -5.20 -8.21 -30.07
CA GLU A 169 -6.15 -8.36 -28.96
C GLU A 169 -5.45 -8.46 -27.60
N TRP A 170 -4.31 -9.16 -27.55
CA TRP A 170 -3.51 -9.31 -26.33
C TRP A 170 -2.82 -8.01 -25.94
N ARG A 171 -2.34 -7.25 -26.92
CA ARG A 171 -1.80 -5.90 -26.70
C ARG A 171 -2.84 -4.99 -26.07
N GLU A 172 -4.05 -4.91 -26.63
CA GLU A 172 -5.12 -4.08 -26.06
C GLU A 172 -5.42 -4.47 -24.60
N ALA A 173 -5.47 -5.77 -24.31
CA ALA A 173 -5.66 -6.28 -22.95
C ALA A 173 -4.50 -5.92 -22.01
N LEU A 174 -3.25 -5.95 -22.50
CA LEU A 174 -2.07 -5.54 -21.75
C LEU A 174 -2.05 -4.03 -21.49
N GLU A 175 -2.44 -3.20 -22.46
CA GLU A 175 -2.54 -1.74 -22.29
C GLU A 175 -3.63 -1.37 -21.27
N GLU A 176 -4.78 -2.07 -21.30
CA GLU A 176 -5.83 -1.94 -20.28
C GLU A 176 -5.29 -2.28 -18.89
N ALA A 177 -4.56 -3.39 -18.75
CA ALA A 177 -3.94 -3.80 -17.51
C ALA A 177 -2.90 -2.79 -17.04
N GLN A 178 -2.04 -2.29 -17.92
CA GLN A 178 -1.01 -1.30 -17.60
C GLN A 178 -1.64 -0.04 -17.00
N GLY A 179 -2.69 0.50 -17.64
CA GLY A 179 -3.38 1.69 -17.16
C GLY A 179 -3.98 1.51 -15.77
N ARG A 180 -4.63 0.36 -15.53
CA ARG A 180 -5.23 0.05 -14.24
C ARG A 180 -4.18 -0.19 -13.14
N LEU A 181 -3.20 -1.06 -13.39
CA LEU A 181 -2.15 -1.36 -12.42
C LEU A 181 -1.33 -0.11 -12.08
N SER A 182 -1.06 0.75 -13.05
CA SER A 182 -0.40 2.04 -12.80
C SER A 182 -1.21 2.92 -11.83
N SER A 183 -2.54 2.92 -11.95
CA SER A 183 -3.41 3.65 -11.02
C SER A 183 -3.39 3.02 -9.63
N ASP A 184 -3.44 1.69 -9.55
CA ASP A 184 -3.42 0.94 -8.29
C ASP A 184 -2.08 1.13 -7.55
N VAL A 185 -0.94 0.99 -8.24
CA VAL A 185 0.40 1.26 -7.71
C VAL A 185 0.48 2.68 -7.17
N ARG A 186 0.12 3.70 -7.97
CA ARG A 186 0.15 5.11 -7.51
C ARG A 186 -0.78 5.35 -6.32
N SER A 187 -1.90 4.66 -6.24
CA SER A 187 -2.81 4.75 -5.09
C SER A 187 -2.16 4.18 -3.83
N ARG A 188 -1.59 2.98 -3.92
CA ARG A 188 -0.89 2.30 -2.84
C ARG A 188 0.36 3.07 -2.39
N GLU A 189 1.16 3.55 -3.32
CA GLU A 189 2.34 4.38 -3.02
C GLU A 189 1.96 5.67 -2.29
N ARG A 190 0.84 6.31 -2.65
CA ARG A 190 0.33 7.47 -1.91
C ARG A 190 -0.18 7.10 -0.52
N GLN A 191 -0.88 5.98 -0.38
CA GLN A 191 -1.36 5.48 0.91
C GLN A 191 -0.17 5.23 1.86
N PHE A 192 0.91 4.65 1.35
CA PHE A 192 2.09 4.30 2.13
C PHE A 192 3.22 5.31 2.07
N HIS A 193 3.03 6.50 1.48
CA HIS A 193 4.12 7.45 1.20
C HIS A 193 5.04 7.75 2.39
N LYS A 194 4.47 7.83 3.62
CA LYS A 194 5.23 8.11 4.85
C LYS A 194 6.10 6.95 5.33
N VAL A 195 5.73 5.72 5.00
CA VAL A 195 6.33 4.48 5.52
C VAL A 195 7.08 3.71 4.44
N LEU A 196 6.79 3.95 3.16
CA LEU A 196 7.40 3.27 2.03
C LEU A 196 8.92 3.45 2.01
N ALA A 197 9.42 4.68 2.17
CA ALA A 197 10.85 4.95 2.22
C ALA A 197 11.55 4.35 3.44
N LEU A 198 10.82 4.11 4.53
CA LEU A 198 11.34 3.40 5.70
C LEU A 198 11.42 1.90 5.41
N TRP A 199 10.35 1.34 4.83
CA TRP A 199 10.27 -0.05 4.41
C TRP A 199 11.30 -0.41 3.33
N GLU A 200 11.50 0.42 2.31
CA GLU A 200 12.48 0.18 1.24
C GLU A 200 13.92 0.17 1.79
N ARG A 201 14.24 1.08 2.71
CA ARG A 201 15.54 1.08 3.42
C ARG A 201 15.70 -0.12 4.34
N TRP A 202 14.60 -0.62 4.88
CA TRP A 202 14.58 -1.77 5.77
C TRP A 202 14.72 -3.09 5.02
N ARG A 203 14.01 -3.29 3.90
CA ARG A 203 14.13 -4.49 3.05
C ARG A 203 15.57 -4.69 2.55
N ALA A 204 16.33 -3.60 2.45
CA ALA A 204 17.75 -3.62 2.11
C ALA A 204 18.69 -3.97 3.28
N ARG A 205 18.17 -4.19 4.51
CA ARG A 205 18.92 -4.48 5.75
C ARG A 205 18.60 -5.86 6.33
N ASP A 206 19.42 -6.28 7.28
CA ASP A 206 19.56 -7.67 7.78
C ASP A 206 18.40 -8.25 8.64
N GLY A 207 17.21 -7.64 8.72
CA GLY A 207 16.03 -8.34 9.27
C GLY A 207 14.92 -7.50 9.91
N TRP A 208 13.69 -8.03 9.87
CA TRP A 208 12.47 -7.35 10.36
C TRP A 208 12.41 -7.26 11.88
N GLN A 209 12.81 -8.35 12.54
CA GLN A 209 12.71 -8.48 13.98
C GLN A 209 13.70 -7.56 14.71
N GLU A 210 14.88 -7.34 14.14
CA GLU A 210 15.85 -6.37 14.66
C GLU A 210 15.29 -4.96 14.57
N PHE A 211 14.72 -4.58 13.42
CA PHE A 211 14.07 -3.28 13.27
C PHE A 211 12.92 -3.05 14.26
N LEU A 212 12.05 -4.04 14.47
CA LEU A 212 10.97 -3.93 15.46
C LEU A 212 11.53 -3.80 16.88
N THR A 213 12.63 -4.50 17.19
CA THR A 213 13.31 -4.41 18.49
C THR A 213 13.89 -3.01 18.70
N ASP A 214 14.58 -2.46 17.70
CA ASP A 214 15.15 -1.11 17.76
C ASP A 214 14.06 -0.04 17.90
N ALA A 215 12.97 -0.16 17.13
CA ALA A 215 11.84 0.75 17.20
C ALA A 215 11.15 0.72 18.56
N ARG A 216 10.94 -0.48 19.14
CA ARG A 216 10.40 -0.63 20.50
C ARG A 216 11.32 0.01 21.53
N THR A 217 12.63 -0.23 21.42
CA THR A 217 13.62 0.32 22.35
C THR A 217 13.60 1.84 22.34
N ALA A 218 13.68 2.45 21.15
CA ALA A 218 13.62 3.90 21.00
C ALA A 218 12.32 4.51 21.57
N LYS A 219 11.19 3.82 21.39
CA LYS A 219 9.89 4.27 21.93
C LYS A 219 9.79 4.10 23.45
N HIS A 220 10.37 3.04 24.01
CA HIS A 220 10.48 2.88 25.45
C HIS A 220 11.36 3.97 26.07
N ASP A 221 12.48 4.31 25.44
CA ASP A 221 13.36 5.40 25.90
C ASP A 221 12.62 6.75 25.94
N GLU A 222 11.80 7.05 24.91
CA GLU A 222 10.93 8.24 24.90
C GLU A 222 9.91 8.25 26.05
N VAL A 223 9.28 7.10 26.32
CA VAL A 223 8.32 6.95 27.43
C VAL A 223 9.02 7.18 28.78
N ASP A 224 10.22 6.62 28.95
CA ASP A 224 11.01 6.78 30.17
C ASP A 224 11.49 8.21 30.37
N GLU A 225 11.82 8.93 29.30
CA GLU A 225 12.10 10.36 29.36
C GLU A 225 10.87 11.17 29.78
N LEU A 226 9.70 10.91 29.20
CA LEU A 226 8.45 11.57 29.58
C LEU A 226 8.08 11.33 31.05
N ASN A 227 8.25 10.09 31.53
CA ASN A 227 8.03 9.74 32.94
C ASN A 227 8.96 10.53 33.88
N ARG A 228 10.26 10.62 33.54
CA ARG A 228 11.23 11.42 34.30
C ARG A 228 10.84 12.90 34.32
N GLU A 229 10.40 13.43 33.20
CA GLU A 229 9.96 14.84 33.10
C GLU A 229 8.70 15.11 33.93
N ILE A 230 7.70 14.21 33.88
CA ILE A 230 6.50 14.29 34.71
C ILE A 230 6.85 14.28 36.20
N ALA A 231 7.70 13.35 36.64
CA ALA A 231 8.12 13.28 38.04
C ALA A 231 8.78 14.58 38.51
N SER A 232 9.65 15.18 37.68
CA SER A 232 10.27 16.48 37.93
C SER A 232 9.24 17.61 38.04
N LEU A 233 8.23 17.64 37.16
CA LEU A 233 7.15 18.64 37.21
C LEU A 233 6.27 18.48 38.46
N GLU A 234 5.94 17.25 38.85
CA GLU A 234 5.15 16.98 40.06
C GLU A 234 5.91 17.37 41.33
N GLN A 235 7.21 17.10 41.40
CA GLN A 235 8.05 17.56 42.50
C GLN A 235 8.05 19.09 42.59
N ARG A 236 8.29 19.78 41.45
CA ARG A 236 8.29 21.25 41.40
C ARG A 236 6.96 21.87 41.82
N LEU A 237 5.83 21.23 41.53
CA LEU A 237 4.50 21.65 41.98
C LEU A 237 4.35 21.54 43.51
N ARG A 238 4.86 20.46 44.13
CA ARG A 238 4.83 20.29 45.60
C ARG A 238 5.66 21.32 46.33
N GLU A 239 6.74 21.79 45.71
CA GLU A 239 7.66 22.79 46.25
C GLU A 239 7.15 24.23 46.08
N VAL A 240 6.05 24.46 45.34
CA VAL A 240 5.43 25.81 45.27
C VAL A 240 4.77 26.12 46.62
N PRO A 241 5.18 27.18 47.33
CA PRO A 241 4.56 27.57 48.59
C PRO A 241 3.09 27.97 48.34
N ARG A 242 2.18 27.39 49.14
CA ARG A 242 0.74 27.67 49.11
C ARG A 242 0.40 28.99 49.77
#